data_AF-A0A7V8J4D0-F1
#
_entry.id   AF-A0A7V8J4D0-F1
#
_cell.length_a   1.000
_cell.length_b   1.000
_cell.length_c   1.000
_cell.angle_alpha   90.00
_cell.angle_beta   90.00
_cell.angle_gamma   90.00
#
_symmetry.space_group_name_H-M   'P 1'
#
loop_
_entity.id
_entity.type
_entity.pdbx_description
1 polymer ?
#
loop_
_entity_poly.entity_id
_entity_poly.type
_entity_poly.pdbx_seq_one_letter_code
_entity_poly.pdbx_strand_id
1 'polypeptide(L)'
;MKKLNVGIISGMSSGMIAAALGTLVLCVFCTLKLESARELPRDFNRLDKDIAESQSLISNLVAAPVLPPLKDSWREVASTLELAGLELIPDDGSMESSGSVYEGPLKNWSGSVAGDPRLVLAVVKKIQQTVPVYLLDYSKGDGEFKLYMAVVGI
;
A
#
# COMPACT_ATOMS: atom_id res chain seq x y z
N MET A 1 5.39 -68.16 9.69
CA MET A 1 4.70 -67.51 10.82
C MET A 1 5.71 -67.20 11.90
N LYS A 2 6.08 -65.92 12.06
CA LYS A 2 7.10 -65.46 13.02
C LYS A 2 6.48 -65.49 14.42
N LYS A 3 6.93 -66.41 15.29
CA LYS A 3 6.49 -66.47 16.69
C LYS A 3 6.90 -65.15 17.36
N LEU A 4 5.95 -64.37 17.84
CA LEU A 4 6.24 -63.26 18.74
C LEU A 4 6.95 -63.85 19.97
N ASN A 5 8.13 -63.32 20.28
CA ASN A 5 8.86 -63.67 21.49
C ASN A 5 8.10 -63.10 22.70
N VAL A 6 7.15 -63.87 23.22
CA VAL A 6 6.49 -63.68 24.52
C VAL A 6 7.43 -64.14 25.65
N GLY A 7 8.73 -63.85 25.54
CA GLY A 7 9.75 -64.24 26.52
C GLY A 7 9.95 -63.22 27.64
N ILE A 8 9.54 -61.97 27.42
CA ILE A 8 9.74 -60.86 28.37
C ILE A 8 8.54 -60.71 29.33
N ILE A 9 7.38 -61.30 28.99
CA ILE A 9 6.13 -61.12 29.74
C ILE A 9 5.93 -62.22 30.81
N SER A 10 6.63 -63.36 30.71
CA SER A 10 6.37 -64.54 31.56
C SER A 10 6.83 -64.41 33.02
N GLY A 11 7.56 -63.34 33.37
CA GLY A 11 8.02 -63.06 34.75
C GLY A 11 7.43 -61.79 35.37
N MET A 12 6.56 -61.07 34.66
CA MET A 12 5.99 -59.81 35.14
C MET A 12 4.63 -60.07 35.79
N SER A 13 4.42 -59.54 37.01
CA SER A 13 3.10 -59.61 37.64
C SER A 13 2.08 -58.80 36.82
N SER A 14 0.81 -59.16 36.91
CA SER A 14 -0.28 -58.48 36.17
C SER A 14 -0.27 -56.95 36.40
N GLY A 15 0.13 -56.50 37.60
CA GLY A 15 0.29 -55.09 37.92
C GLY A 15 1.45 -54.40 37.18
N MET A 16 2.56 -55.10 36.95
CA MET A 16 3.69 -54.56 36.17
C MET A 16 3.34 -54.40 34.69
N ILE A 17 2.55 -55.33 34.14
CA ILE A 17 2.06 -55.24 32.77
C ILE A 17 1.09 -54.06 32.61
N ALA A 18 0.16 -53.89 33.57
CA ALA A 18 -0.75 -52.76 33.59
C ALA A 18 -0.01 -51.42 33.71
N ALA A 19 1.02 -51.34 34.56
CA ALA A 19 1.85 -50.14 34.71
C ALA A 19 2.66 -49.82 33.45
N ALA A 20 3.22 -50.83 32.77
CA ALA A 20 3.93 -50.64 31.52
C ALA A 20 3.01 -50.12 30.41
N LEU A 21 1.81 -50.71 30.27
CA LEU A 21 0.80 -50.26 29.31
C LEU A 21 0.30 -48.85 29.63
N GLY A 22 0.02 -48.55 30.90
CA GLY A 22 -0.40 -47.23 31.34
C GLY A 22 0.65 -46.14 31.04
N THR A 23 1.92 -46.44 31.30
CA THR A 23 3.03 -45.52 30.98
C THR A 23 3.16 -45.31 29.47
N LEU A 24 2.98 -46.35 28.66
CA LEU A 24 3.08 -46.25 27.20
C LEU A 24 1.96 -45.37 26.63
N VAL A 25 0.72 -45.57 27.09
CA VAL A 25 -0.43 -44.72 26.73
C VAL A 25 -0.21 -43.27 27.17
N LEU A 26 0.30 -43.05 28.39
CA LEU A 26 0.60 -41.72 28.89
C LEU A 26 1.68 -41.03 28.05
N CYS A 27 2.76 -41.74 27.68
CA CYS A 27 3.82 -41.22 26.83
C CYS A 27 3.27 -40.81 25.46
N VAL A 28 2.47 -41.66 24.81
CA VAL A 28 1.85 -41.33 23.52
C VAL A 28 0.93 -40.12 23.65
N PHE A 29 0.10 -40.07 24.70
CA PHE A 29 -0.79 -38.94 24.94
C PHE A 29 -0.01 -37.63 25.18
N CYS A 30 1.04 -37.67 25.98
CA CYS A 30 1.91 -36.53 26.23
C CYS A 30 2.63 -36.07 24.95
N THR A 31 3.15 -37.01 24.14
CA THR A 31 3.79 -36.67 22.85
C THR A 31 2.80 -36.01 21.90
N LEU A 32 1.58 -36.54 21.74
CA LEU A 32 0.56 -35.95 20.88
C LEU A 32 0.10 -34.58 21.38
N LYS A 33 -0.04 -34.40 22.70
CA LYS A 33 -0.38 -33.09 23.30
C LYS A 33 0.74 -32.08 23.11
N LEU A 34 2.00 -32.48 23.27
CA LEU A 34 3.15 -31.63 23.04
C LEU A 34 3.33 -31.28 21.55
N GLU A 35 3.01 -32.19 20.64
CA GLU A 35 3.02 -31.96 19.20
C GLU A 35 1.97 -30.91 18.79
N SER A 36 0.74 -31.00 19.34
CA SER A 36 -0.28 -29.95 19.15
C SER A 36 0.09 -28.60 19.74
N ALA A 37 0.96 -28.58 20.76
CA ALA A 37 1.51 -27.35 21.35
C ALA A 37 2.80 -26.89 20.67
N ARG A 38 3.36 -27.68 19.74
CA ARG A 38 4.55 -27.38 18.94
C ARG A 38 4.22 -26.77 17.58
N GLU A 39 2.94 -26.76 17.19
CA GLU A 39 2.49 -25.88 16.12
C GLU A 39 2.81 -24.45 16.55
N LEU A 40 3.74 -23.84 15.82
CA LEU A 40 4.10 -22.43 16.02
C LEU A 40 2.81 -21.61 16.01
N PRO A 41 2.66 -20.62 16.91
CA PRO A 41 1.51 -19.74 16.92
C PRO A 41 1.22 -19.27 15.50
N ARG A 42 -0.07 -19.18 15.15
CA ARG A 42 -0.64 -18.75 13.85
C ARG A 42 -0.10 -17.41 13.30
N ASP A 43 0.84 -16.79 13.97
CA ASP A 43 1.52 -15.54 13.65
C ASP A 43 2.60 -15.69 12.58
N PHE A 44 3.13 -16.89 12.29
CA PHE A 44 4.03 -17.08 11.13
C PHE A 44 3.33 -16.72 9.80
N ASN A 45 2.08 -17.16 9.63
CA ASN A 45 1.28 -16.80 8.45
C ASN A 45 0.94 -15.30 8.39
N ARG A 46 0.96 -14.59 9.52
CA ARG A 46 0.81 -13.13 9.55
C ARG A 46 2.11 -12.45 9.15
N LEU A 47 3.24 -12.90 9.70
CA LEU A 47 4.54 -12.35 9.39
C LEU A 47 4.90 -12.54 7.91
N ASP A 48 4.64 -13.71 7.34
CA ASP A 48 4.87 -13.96 5.90
C ASP A 48 3.96 -13.10 5.02
N LYS A 49 2.71 -12.88 5.46
CA LYS A 49 1.79 -11.98 4.77
C LYS A 49 2.26 -10.53 4.84
N ASP A 50 2.70 -10.07 6.00
CA ASP A 50 3.18 -8.70 6.20
C ASP A 50 4.49 -8.47 5.44
N ILE A 51 5.37 -9.47 5.37
CA ILE A 51 6.59 -9.45 4.55
C ILE A 51 6.23 -9.38 3.06
N ALA A 52 5.30 -10.21 2.60
CA ALA A 52 4.86 -10.19 1.19
C ALA A 52 4.20 -8.85 0.81
N GLU A 53 3.38 -8.29 1.70
CA GLU A 53 2.76 -6.98 1.53
C GLU A 53 3.81 -5.86 1.48
N SER A 54 4.77 -5.88 2.40
CA SER A 54 5.89 -4.93 2.43
C SER A 54 6.76 -5.02 1.17
N GLN A 55 7.06 -6.25 0.71
CA GLN A 55 7.79 -6.47 -0.54
C GLN A 55 7.01 -5.98 -1.76
N SER A 56 5.69 -6.16 -1.78
CA SER A 56 4.83 -5.62 -2.84
C SER A 56 4.87 -4.08 -2.87
N LEU A 57 4.79 -3.43 -1.70
CA LEU A 57 4.89 -1.98 -1.59
C LEU A 57 6.25 -1.45 -2.03
N ILE A 58 7.35 -2.11 -1.64
CA ILE A 58 8.70 -1.76 -2.08
C ILE A 58 8.84 -1.95 -3.60
N SER A 59 8.36 -3.06 -4.15
CA SER A 59 8.40 -3.32 -5.59
C SER A 59 7.62 -2.25 -6.36
N ASN A 60 6.47 -1.82 -5.85
CA ASN A 60 5.69 -0.74 -6.45
C ASN A 60 6.40 0.62 -6.37
N LEU A 61 7.13 0.88 -5.28
CA LEU A 61 7.91 2.11 -5.10
C LEU A 61 9.13 2.16 -6.04
N VAL A 62 9.83 1.03 -6.21
CA VAL A 62 10.98 0.92 -7.12
C VAL A 62 10.54 0.96 -8.59
N ALA A 63 9.35 0.41 -8.89
CA ALA A 63 8.75 0.49 -10.22
C ALA A 63 8.02 1.81 -10.49
N ALA A 64 7.96 2.72 -9.50
CA ALA A 64 7.31 4.01 -9.69
C ALA A 64 8.02 4.76 -10.82
N PRO A 65 7.28 5.27 -11.82
CA PRO A 65 7.88 5.98 -12.94
C PRO A 65 8.67 7.18 -12.42
N VAL A 66 9.87 7.36 -12.98
CA VAL A 66 10.69 8.55 -12.72
C VAL A 66 9.85 9.78 -13.06
N LEU A 67 9.78 10.72 -12.12
CA LEU A 67 9.03 11.95 -12.30
C LEU A 67 9.47 12.64 -13.60
N PRO A 68 8.54 13.03 -14.47
CA PRO A 68 8.87 13.73 -15.70
C PRO A 68 9.55 15.08 -15.40
N PRO A 69 10.40 15.58 -16.32
CA PRO A 69 10.94 16.93 -16.23
C PRO A 69 9.80 17.95 -16.11
N LEU A 70 9.95 18.94 -15.23
CA LEU A 70 8.90 19.93 -14.96
C LEU A 70 8.34 20.59 -16.23
N LYS A 71 9.21 20.88 -17.21
CA LYS A 71 8.84 21.49 -18.48
C LYS A 71 7.89 20.60 -19.30
N ASP A 72 8.12 19.30 -19.30
CA ASP A 72 7.30 18.35 -20.04
C ASP A 72 5.94 18.17 -19.36
N SER A 73 5.94 18.06 -18.02
CA SER A 73 4.72 18.06 -17.20
C SER A 73 3.86 19.30 -17.47
N TRP A 74 4.46 20.48 -17.44
CA TRP A 74 3.75 21.73 -17.69
C TRP A 74 3.14 21.78 -19.10
N ARG A 75 3.92 21.36 -20.11
CA ARG A 75 3.44 21.32 -21.49
C ARG A 75 2.29 20.34 -21.66
N GLU A 76 2.32 19.20 -20.99
CA GLU A 76 1.23 18.20 -21.01
C GLU A 76 -0.04 18.72 -20.34
N VAL A 77 0.11 19.38 -19.17
CA VAL A 77 -1.02 20.01 -18.46
C VAL A 77 -1.65 21.10 -19.31
N ALA A 78 -0.84 22.00 -19.87
CA ALA A 78 -1.29 23.09 -20.72
C ALA A 78 -2.03 22.58 -21.96
N SER A 79 -1.46 21.59 -22.67
CA SER A 79 -2.11 21.03 -23.87
C SER A 79 -3.40 20.29 -23.55
N THR A 80 -3.46 19.58 -22.42
CA THR A 80 -4.67 18.86 -21.99
C THR A 80 -5.81 19.82 -21.64
N LEU A 81 -5.48 20.96 -21.01
CA LEU A 81 -6.44 22.03 -20.72
C LEU A 81 -6.91 22.72 -21.99
N GLU A 82 -5.99 23.04 -22.90
CA GLU A 82 -6.30 23.69 -24.19
C GLU A 82 -7.23 22.81 -25.05
N LEU A 83 -7.01 21.49 -25.07
CA LEU A 83 -7.90 20.52 -25.73
C LEU A 83 -9.32 20.50 -25.15
N ALA A 84 -9.49 20.92 -23.90
CA ALA A 84 -10.79 21.06 -23.25
C ALA A 84 -11.37 22.48 -23.37
N GLY A 85 -10.71 23.39 -24.07
CA GLY A 85 -11.09 24.80 -24.19
C GLY A 85 -10.81 25.63 -22.94
N LEU A 86 -9.91 25.17 -22.07
CA LEU A 86 -9.45 25.86 -20.86
C LEU A 86 -8.03 26.38 -21.09
N GLU A 87 -7.70 27.53 -20.49
CA GLU A 87 -6.36 28.13 -20.59
C GLU A 87 -5.64 28.05 -19.25
N LEU A 88 -4.40 27.56 -19.26
CA LEU A 88 -3.50 27.60 -18.11
C LEU A 88 -2.76 28.93 -18.09
N ILE A 89 -3.14 29.79 -17.15
CA ILE A 89 -2.51 31.10 -16.95
C ILE A 89 -1.35 30.91 -15.96
N PRO A 90 -0.08 31.15 -16.37
CA PRO A 90 1.05 31.08 -15.45
C PRO A 90 0.89 32.10 -14.31
N ASP A 91 1.31 31.72 -13.12
CA ASP A 91 1.37 32.68 -12.01
C ASP A 91 2.53 33.67 -12.26
N ASP A 92 2.20 34.95 -12.35
CA ASP A 92 3.15 36.06 -12.49
C ASP A 92 3.65 36.57 -11.12
N GLY A 93 3.28 35.90 -10.03
CA GLY A 93 3.56 36.30 -8.66
C GLY A 93 2.56 37.32 -8.12
N SER A 94 1.51 37.65 -8.88
CA SER A 94 0.38 38.47 -8.42
C SER A 94 -0.69 37.67 -7.69
N MET A 95 -0.52 36.34 -7.56
CA MET A 95 -1.40 35.53 -6.70
C MET A 95 -1.34 36.04 -5.26
N GLU A 96 -2.36 36.83 -4.89
CA GLU A 96 -2.84 36.98 -3.52
C GLU A 96 -3.46 35.64 -3.08
N SER A 97 -2.70 34.54 -3.17
CA SER A 97 -3.13 33.27 -2.62
C SER A 97 -3.23 33.45 -1.11
N SER A 98 -4.42 33.25 -0.57
CA SER A 98 -4.73 33.53 0.83
C SER A 98 -4.07 32.52 1.80
N GLY A 99 -3.11 31.70 1.34
CA GLY A 99 -2.28 30.88 2.23
C GLY A 99 -1.68 29.59 1.66
N SER A 100 -1.97 29.17 0.42
CA SER A 100 -1.48 27.88 -0.10
C SER A 100 -0.47 28.04 -1.23
N VAL A 101 0.80 27.82 -0.89
CA VAL A 101 1.91 27.66 -1.82
C VAL A 101 2.41 26.22 -1.72
N TYR A 102 2.93 25.68 -2.82
CA TYR A 102 3.59 24.37 -2.77
C TYR A 102 4.97 24.49 -2.10
N GLU A 103 5.11 23.89 -0.91
CA GLU A 103 6.36 23.89 -0.12
C GLU A 103 7.14 22.55 -0.20
N GLY A 104 6.79 21.68 -1.15
CA GLY A 104 7.42 20.37 -1.28
C GLY A 104 8.86 20.43 -1.84
N PRO A 105 9.62 19.33 -1.73
CA PRO A 105 11.04 19.28 -2.13
C PRO A 105 11.28 19.27 -3.65
N LEU A 106 10.20 19.21 -4.44
CA LEU A 106 10.26 19.11 -5.90
C LEU A 106 10.11 20.48 -6.55
N LYS A 107 10.65 20.65 -7.76
CA LYS A 107 10.46 21.89 -8.51
C LYS A 107 9.00 21.97 -8.94
N ASN A 108 8.47 23.19 -8.95
CA ASN A 108 7.10 23.44 -9.33
C ASN A 108 6.98 24.69 -10.19
N TRP A 109 5.95 24.72 -11.03
CA TRP A 109 5.43 25.93 -11.66
C TRP A 109 3.96 26.06 -11.29
N SER A 110 3.59 27.24 -10.83
CA SER A 110 2.22 27.56 -10.42
C SER A 110 1.47 28.24 -11.54
N GLY A 111 0.16 28.02 -11.56
CA GLY A 111 -0.75 28.69 -12.49
C GLY A 111 -2.19 28.58 -12.04
N SER A 112 -3.06 29.20 -12.81
CA SER A 112 -4.50 29.18 -12.60
C SER A 112 -5.24 28.78 -13.87
N VAL A 113 -6.40 28.15 -13.67
CA VAL A 113 -7.34 27.82 -14.73
C VAL A 113 -8.69 28.39 -14.37
N ALA A 114 -9.35 29.05 -15.32
CA ALA A 114 -10.67 29.64 -15.17
C ALA A 114 -11.68 28.99 -16.11
N GLY A 115 -12.92 28.79 -15.66
CA GLY A 115 -14.00 28.30 -16.53
C GLY A 115 -15.21 27.77 -15.77
N ASP A 116 -15.97 26.89 -16.43
CA ASP A 116 -17.08 26.18 -15.80
C ASP A 116 -16.55 25.22 -14.71
N PRO A 117 -17.07 25.28 -13.46
CA PRO A 117 -16.54 24.48 -12.37
C PRO A 117 -16.56 22.98 -12.62
N ARG A 118 -17.58 22.44 -13.33
CA ARG A 118 -17.66 20.99 -13.59
C ARG A 118 -16.61 20.59 -14.61
N LEU A 119 -16.42 21.40 -15.64
CA LEU A 119 -15.41 21.16 -16.67
C LEU A 119 -14.00 21.24 -16.08
N VAL A 120 -13.68 22.33 -15.35
CA VAL A 120 -12.38 22.54 -14.72
C VAL A 120 -12.01 21.37 -13.80
N LEU A 121 -12.90 21.00 -12.87
CA LEU A 121 -12.62 19.91 -11.94
C LEU A 121 -12.49 18.55 -12.64
N ALA A 122 -13.30 18.28 -13.67
CA ALA A 122 -13.24 17.02 -14.41
C ALA A 122 -11.91 16.87 -15.18
N VAL A 123 -11.47 17.93 -15.86
CA VAL A 123 -10.23 17.93 -16.64
C VAL A 123 -9.02 17.84 -15.72
N VAL A 124 -8.98 18.64 -14.64
CA VAL A 124 -7.86 18.62 -13.70
C VAL A 124 -7.75 17.28 -12.97
N LYS A 125 -8.88 16.65 -12.61
CA LYS A 125 -8.88 15.29 -12.07
C LYS A 125 -8.28 14.28 -13.04
N LYS A 126 -8.55 14.40 -14.33
CA LYS A 126 -7.96 13.54 -15.37
C LYS A 126 -6.45 13.78 -15.47
N ILE A 127 -6.02 15.04 -15.44
CA ILE A 127 -4.60 15.42 -15.45
C ILE A 127 -3.85 14.84 -14.25
N GLN A 128 -4.43 14.88 -13.04
CA GLN A 128 -3.82 14.31 -11.83
C GLN A 128 -3.56 12.80 -11.91
N GLN A 129 -4.18 12.09 -12.84
CA GLN A 129 -3.93 10.66 -13.07
C GLN A 129 -2.66 10.41 -13.90
N THR A 130 -2.18 11.40 -14.64
CA THR A 130 -1.00 11.27 -15.53
C THR A 130 0.17 12.13 -15.08
N VAL A 131 -0.10 13.34 -14.57
CA VAL A 131 0.91 14.32 -14.16
C VAL A 131 0.73 14.66 -12.68
N PRO A 132 1.83 14.73 -11.89
CA PRO A 132 1.77 15.19 -10.51
C PRO A 132 1.42 16.68 -10.45
N VAL A 133 0.18 16.94 -10.07
CA VAL A 133 -0.39 18.28 -9.95
C VAL A 133 -0.98 18.46 -8.56
N TYR A 134 -0.52 19.49 -7.86
CA TYR A 134 -1.00 19.87 -6.54
C TYR A 134 -2.06 20.97 -6.66
N LEU A 135 -3.17 20.82 -5.95
CA LEU A 135 -4.23 21.83 -5.91
C LEU A 135 -3.96 22.77 -4.73
N LEU A 136 -3.86 24.06 -5.00
CA LEU A 136 -3.51 25.06 -4.01
C LEU A 136 -4.76 25.65 -3.37
N ASP A 137 -5.58 26.31 -4.18
CA ASP A 137 -6.78 27.00 -3.73
C ASP A 137 -7.80 27.09 -4.86
N TYR A 138 -9.00 27.54 -4.56
CA TYR A 138 -10.00 27.86 -5.55
C TYR A 138 -10.73 29.16 -5.18
N SER A 139 -11.11 29.91 -6.20
CA SER A 139 -11.96 31.08 -6.06
C SER A 139 -13.20 30.93 -6.95
N LYS A 140 -14.32 31.44 -6.48
CA LYS A 140 -15.58 31.45 -7.22
C LYS A 140 -16.20 32.84 -7.11
N GLY A 141 -16.23 33.57 -8.22
CA GLY A 141 -16.81 34.90 -8.33
C GLY A 141 -17.51 35.08 -9.67
N ASP A 142 -18.62 35.82 -9.72
CA ASP A 142 -19.35 36.18 -10.94
C ASP A 142 -19.65 35.03 -11.93
N GLY A 143 -19.88 33.81 -11.42
CA GLY A 143 -20.17 32.62 -12.23
C GLY A 143 -18.95 31.94 -12.84
N GLU A 144 -17.75 32.49 -12.61
CA GLU A 144 -16.47 31.94 -13.05
C GLU A 144 -15.79 31.18 -11.90
N PHE A 145 -15.36 29.95 -12.16
CA PHE A 145 -14.59 29.15 -11.22
C PHE A 145 -13.11 29.20 -11.60
N LYS A 146 -12.28 29.64 -10.67
CA LYS A 146 -10.83 29.70 -10.82
C LYS A 146 -10.18 28.70 -9.88
N LEU A 147 -9.34 27.82 -10.44
CA LEU A 147 -8.58 26.84 -9.69
C LEU A 147 -7.11 27.18 -9.77
N TYR A 148 -6.46 27.26 -8.62
CA TYR A 148 -5.03 27.48 -8.49
C TYR A 148 -4.32 26.16 -8.27
N MET A 149 -3.23 25.95 -9.00
CA MET A 149 -2.54 24.66 -9.03
C MET A 149 -1.05 24.83 -9.24
N ALA A 150 -0.28 23.89 -8.69
CA ALA A 150 1.15 23.76 -8.91
C ALA A 150 1.42 22.46 -9.65
N VAL A 151 2.03 22.55 -10.84
CA VAL A 151 2.54 21.41 -11.58
C VAL A 151 3.93 21.09 -11.04
N VAL A 152 4.19 19.82 -10.75
CA VAL A 152 5.41 19.37 -10.05
C VAL A 152 6.28 18.53 -10.99
N GLY A 153 7.60 18.60 -10.83
CA GLY A 153 8.55 17.82 -11.60
C GLY A 153 9.98 17.91 -11.07
N ILE A 154 10.90 17.25 -11.77
CA ILE A 154 12.35 17.26 -11.47
C ILE A 154 13.13 18.30 -12.29
#